data_AF-A0A3S0WW82-F1
#
_entry.id   AF-A0A3S0WW82-F1
#
_cell.length_a   1.000
_cell.length_b   1.000
_cell.length_c   1.000
_cell.angle_alpha   90.00
_cell.angle_beta   90.00
_cell.angle_gamma   90.00
#
_symmetry.space_group_name_H-M   'P 1'
#
loop_
_entity.id
_entity.type
_entity.pdbx_description
1 polymer ?
#
loop_
_entity_poly.entity_id
_entity_poly.type
_entity_poly.pdbx_seq_one_letter_code
_entity_poly.pdbx_strand_id
1 'polypeptide(L)'
;MKRTNAVLIALLLAGGGYSAGVSADTDEMQVPSGFRYATDRWVSANIKLAAPDRRSILLSFYSEGTNGLRLLENGFTDTTGRYTGQLHLPAHLTQVKMVVRGAMRQSTLVLPISADSVNYVE
;
A
#
# COMPACT_ATOMS: atom_id res chain seq x y z
N MET A 1 -40.65 -40.66 23.98
CA MET A 1 -41.50 -39.83 23.09
C MET A 1 -40.98 -38.39 23.07
N LYS A 2 -40.35 -37.95 21.99
CA LYS A 2 -40.60 -36.68 21.25
C LYS A 2 -39.56 -36.58 20.13
N ARG A 3 -40.04 -36.42 18.89
CA ARG A 3 -39.28 -36.31 17.64
C ARG A 3 -38.93 -34.84 17.33
N THR A 4 -38.21 -34.65 16.21
CA THR A 4 -38.09 -33.48 15.31
C THR A 4 -36.93 -32.51 15.62
N ASN A 5 -36.11 -32.02 14.69
CA ASN A 5 -35.99 -32.10 13.21
C ASN A 5 -34.50 -31.80 12.88
N ALA A 6 -33.78 -32.64 12.13
CA ALA A 6 -33.72 -32.69 10.67
C ALA A 6 -33.09 -31.42 10.02
N VAL A 7 -32.06 -31.68 9.21
CA VAL A 7 -31.56 -30.85 8.11
C VAL A 7 -30.54 -29.75 8.46
N LEU A 8 -29.34 -30.16 8.90
CA LEU A 8 -28.08 -29.60 8.33
C LEU A 8 -26.87 -30.54 8.51
N ILE A 9 -27.12 -31.86 8.49
CA ILE A 9 -26.08 -32.92 8.55
C ILE A 9 -25.74 -33.45 7.13
N ALA A 10 -26.31 -32.87 6.07
CA ALA A 10 -26.31 -33.46 4.73
C ALA A 10 -25.35 -32.82 3.70
N LEU A 11 -24.35 -32.05 4.10
CA LEU A 11 -23.29 -31.55 3.19
C LEU A 11 -21.86 -31.76 3.73
N LEU A 12 -21.70 -32.80 4.54
CA LEU A 12 -20.41 -33.21 5.13
C LEU A 12 -19.69 -34.33 4.35
N LEU A 13 -20.16 -34.72 3.17
CA LEU A 13 -19.70 -35.97 2.53
C LEU A 13 -19.50 -35.84 1.03
N ALA A 14 -18.42 -35.17 0.62
CA ALA A 14 -17.70 -35.47 -0.63
C ALA A 14 -16.31 -34.83 -0.61
N GLY A 15 -15.27 -35.66 -0.40
CA GLY A 15 -13.85 -35.27 -0.45
C GLY A 15 -13.29 -34.99 0.94
N GLY A 16 -12.64 -35.92 1.65
CA GLY A 16 -11.86 -37.05 1.19
C GLY A 16 -10.39 -36.66 1.06
N GLY A 17 -9.66 -36.69 2.17
CA GLY A 17 -8.20 -36.80 2.22
C GLY A 17 -7.43 -35.49 2.37
N TYR A 18 -6.53 -35.46 3.37
CA TYR A 18 -5.44 -34.51 3.60
C TYR A 18 -5.78 -33.19 4.31
N SER A 19 -6.12 -33.28 5.60
CA SER A 19 -5.83 -32.19 6.54
C SER A 19 -4.33 -32.21 6.84
N ALA A 20 -3.51 -31.54 6.03
CA ALA A 20 -2.15 -31.23 6.43
C ALA A 20 -2.22 -30.09 7.46
N GLY A 21 -2.27 -30.46 8.75
CA GLY A 21 -2.13 -29.49 9.83
C GLY A 21 -0.74 -28.88 9.76
N VAL A 22 -0.63 -27.63 9.33
CA VAL A 22 0.61 -26.86 9.46
C VAL A 22 0.66 -26.36 10.91
N SER A 23 1.32 -27.15 11.76
CA SER A 23 1.79 -26.68 13.07
C SER A 23 3.14 -26.01 12.83
N ALA A 24 3.19 -24.69 12.93
CA ALA A 24 4.45 -23.97 12.99
C ALA A 24 4.93 -24.02 14.44
N ASP A 25 5.87 -24.92 14.71
CA ASP A 25 6.68 -24.85 15.92
C ASP A 25 7.43 -23.51 15.91
N THR A 26 7.32 -22.76 17.00
CA THR A 26 7.91 -21.43 17.14
C THR A 26 9.11 -21.44 18.08
N ASP A 27 9.73 -22.60 18.32
CA ASP A 27 11.05 -22.64 18.94
C ASP A 27 12.14 -22.36 17.89
N GLU A 28 12.68 -21.16 17.97
CA GLU A 28 13.90 -20.67 17.32
C GLU A 28 13.99 -20.90 15.79
N MET A 29 13.17 -20.15 15.05
CA MET A 29 13.54 -19.82 13.68
C MET A 29 14.74 -18.85 13.72
N GLN A 30 15.95 -19.39 13.62
CA GLN A 30 17.18 -18.61 13.51
C GLN A 30 17.17 -17.86 12.17
N VAL A 31 16.61 -16.65 12.18
CA VAL A 31 16.56 -15.77 11.02
C VAL A 31 18.01 -15.46 10.61
N PRO A 32 18.43 -15.77 9.38
CA PRO A 32 19.78 -15.43 8.93
C PRO A 32 19.96 -13.92 9.07
N SER A 33 20.97 -13.49 9.83
CA SER A 33 21.34 -12.09 10.06
C SER A 33 21.91 -11.38 8.81
N GLY A 34 21.68 -11.93 7.62
CA GLY A 34 22.43 -11.64 6.39
C GLY A 34 21.69 -10.91 5.26
N PHE A 35 20.40 -10.61 5.38
CA PHE A 35 19.69 -9.76 4.41
C PHE A 35 19.17 -8.49 5.07
N ARG A 36 20.08 -7.54 5.29
CA ARG A 36 19.68 -6.14 5.45
C ARG A 36 19.44 -5.59 4.05
N TYR A 37 18.19 -5.62 3.60
CA TYR A 37 17.78 -4.65 2.60
C TYR A 37 18.09 -3.27 3.19
N ALA A 38 18.72 -2.37 2.43
CA ALA A 38 18.61 -0.95 2.74
C ALA A 38 17.13 -0.63 2.56
N THR A 39 16.33 -0.86 3.60
CA THR A 39 14.88 -1.03 3.41
C THR A 39 14.23 0.28 3.10
N ASP A 40 14.82 1.39 3.52
CA ASP A 40 14.17 2.68 3.47
C ASP A 40 15.18 3.81 3.20
N ARG A 41 14.74 4.78 2.42
CA ARG A 41 15.44 6.02 2.12
C ARG A 41 14.49 7.21 2.23
N TRP A 42 15.01 8.33 2.67
CA TRP A 42 14.29 9.60 2.68
C TRP A 42 14.39 10.24 1.30
N VAL A 43 13.24 10.54 0.71
CA VAL A 43 13.12 11.13 -0.62
C VAL A 43 12.37 12.45 -0.51
N SER A 44 12.95 13.53 -1.00
CA SER A 44 12.29 14.84 -0.98
C SER A 44 11.15 14.88 -1.99
N ALA A 45 9.95 15.24 -1.57
CA ALA A 45 8.80 15.40 -2.46
C ALA A 45 8.47 16.87 -2.66
N ASN A 46 8.44 17.32 -3.91
CA ASN A 46 8.02 18.67 -4.30
C ASN A 46 6.95 18.58 -5.39
N ILE A 47 5.70 18.76 -5.00
CA ILE A 47 4.55 18.59 -5.89
C ILE A 47 3.83 19.93 -6.01
N LYS A 48 3.49 20.33 -7.24
CA LYS A 48 2.65 21.47 -7.54
C LYS A 48 1.51 21.02 -8.46
N LEU A 49 0.28 21.10 -7.95
CA LEU A 49 -0.94 20.81 -8.68
C LEU A 49 -1.69 22.11 -9.01
N ALA A 50 -2.50 22.07 -10.07
CA ALA A 50 -3.52 23.07 -10.28
C ALA A 50 -4.58 22.97 -9.18
N ALA A 51 -4.78 24.05 -8.43
CA ALA A 51 -5.76 24.15 -7.34
C ALA A 51 -6.72 25.33 -7.59
N PRO A 52 -7.62 25.25 -8.58
CA PRO A 52 -8.51 26.35 -8.96
C PRO A 52 -9.41 26.80 -7.79
N ASP A 53 -9.85 25.84 -6.97
CA ASP A 53 -10.78 26.10 -5.87
C ASP A 53 -10.08 26.51 -4.56
N ARG A 54 -8.75 26.62 -4.58
CA ARG A 54 -7.89 26.90 -3.40
C ARG A 54 -8.12 25.99 -2.20
N ARG A 55 -8.55 24.75 -2.44
CA ARG A 55 -8.73 23.73 -1.40
C ARG A 55 -7.53 22.81 -1.35
N SER A 56 -7.21 22.31 -0.16
CA SER A 56 -6.22 21.25 0.00
C SER A 56 -6.63 19.99 -0.76
N ILE A 57 -5.65 19.37 -1.41
CA ILE A 57 -5.82 18.14 -2.19
C ILE A 57 -5.07 17.04 -1.46
N LEU A 58 -5.71 15.89 -1.24
CA LEU A 58 -5.07 14.72 -0.68
C LEU A 58 -4.19 14.06 -1.73
N LEU A 59 -2.95 13.77 -1.35
CA LEU A 59 -1.97 13.00 -2.10
C LEU A 59 -1.74 11.69 -1.35
N SER A 60 -1.89 10.56 -2.05
CA SER A 60 -1.57 9.24 -1.52
C SER A 60 -0.49 8.59 -2.39
N PHE A 61 0.66 8.28 -1.80
CA PHE A 61 1.80 7.69 -2.49
C PHE A 61 1.81 6.17 -2.28
N TYR A 62 1.97 5.43 -3.36
CA TYR A 62 1.95 3.97 -3.37
C TYR A 62 3.20 3.40 -4.03
N SER A 63 3.64 2.24 -3.54
CA SER A 63 4.47 1.32 -4.31
C SER A 63 3.59 0.35 -5.09
N GLU A 64 4.01 -0.02 -6.29
CA GLU A 64 3.40 -1.09 -7.06
C GLU A 64 4.26 -2.35 -6.98
N GLY A 65 3.65 -3.46 -6.61
CA GLY A 65 4.30 -4.77 -6.59
C GLY A 65 3.37 -5.87 -7.10
N THR A 66 3.84 -7.12 -7.03
CA THR A 66 3.09 -8.31 -7.46
C THR A 66 1.74 -8.48 -6.76
N ASN A 67 1.63 -8.00 -5.52
CA ASN A 67 0.40 -8.03 -4.72
C ASN A 67 -0.47 -6.76 -4.88
N GLY A 68 -0.19 -5.92 -5.87
CA GLY A 68 -0.91 -4.68 -6.13
C GLY A 68 -0.29 -3.44 -5.47
N LEU A 69 -1.13 -2.45 -5.19
CA LEU A 69 -0.71 -1.18 -4.62
C LEU A 69 -0.60 -1.27 -3.09
N ARG A 70 0.55 -0.85 -2.57
CA ARG A 70 0.77 -0.68 -1.13
C ARG A 70 0.95 0.79 -0.82
N LEU A 71 0.12 1.31 0.09
CA LEU A 71 0.23 2.69 0.56
C LEU A 71 1.55 2.87 1.31
N LEU A 72 2.26 3.94 0.98
CA LEU A 72 3.51 4.35 1.62
C LEU A 72 3.23 5.54 2.53
N GLU A 73 2.63 6.60 2.00
CA GLU A 73 2.43 7.84 2.73
C GLU A 73 1.22 8.64 2.19
N ASN A 74 0.67 9.51 3.03
CA ASN A 74 -0.32 10.51 2.66
C ASN A 74 0.18 11.91 2.97
N GLY A 75 -0.20 12.88 2.14
CA GLY A 75 0.06 14.30 2.37
C GLY A 75 -1.10 15.15 1.86
N PHE A 76 -1.16 16.39 2.30
CA PHE A 76 -2.09 17.38 1.76
C PHE A 76 -1.32 18.52 1.13
N THR A 77 -1.81 19.01 0.00
CA THR A 77 -1.32 20.29 -0.52
C THR A 77 -1.81 21.44 0.36
N ASP A 78 -1.08 22.55 0.32
CA ASP A 78 -1.59 23.84 0.73
C ASP A 78 -2.73 24.31 -0.20
N THR A 79 -3.31 25.48 0.12
CA THR A 79 -4.39 26.11 -0.67
C THR A 79 -3.93 26.62 -2.04
N THR A 80 -2.63 26.62 -2.32
CA THR A 80 -2.08 26.91 -3.64
C THR A 80 -1.87 25.65 -4.47
N GLY A 81 -2.08 24.45 -3.91
CA GLY A 81 -1.82 23.18 -4.58
C GLY A 81 -0.36 22.71 -4.45
N ARG A 82 0.43 23.29 -3.55
CA ARG A 82 1.82 22.87 -3.31
C ARG A 82 1.90 21.88 -2.14
N TYR A 83 2.69 20.83 -2.31
CA TYR A 83 3.13 19.94 -1.23
C TYR A 83 4.65 19.84 -1.26
N THR A 84 5.28 20.08 -0.11
CA THR A 84 6.71 19.89 0.09
C THR A 84 6.90 19.06 1.35
N GLY A 85 7.62 17.95 1.25
CA GLY A 85 7.80 17.01 2.36
C GLY A 85 8.92 16.02 2.11
N GLN A 86 9.08 15.08 3.03
CA GLN A 86 9.98 13.93 2.87
C GLN A 86 9.15 12.66 2.90
N LEU A 87 9.39 11.78 1.92
CA LEU A 87 8.77 10.48 1.84
C LEU A 87 9.74 9.42 2.35
N HIS A 88 9.25 8.52 3.19
CA HIS A 88 10.00 7.34 3.61
C HIS A 88 9.70 6.19 2.65
N LEU A 89 10.61 5.95 1.70
CA LEU A 89 10.37 5.05 0.57
C LEU A 89 11.35 3.88 0.59
N PRO A 90 10.91 2.68 0.18
CA PRO A 90 11.85 1.59 0.00
C PRO A 90 12.96 1.88 -1.01
N ALA A 91 14.22 1.55 -0.70
CA ALA A 91 15.36 1.97 -1.52
C ALA A 91 15.36 1.38 -2.93
N HIS A 92 14.71 0.23 -3.13
CA HIS A 92 14.59 -0.41 -4.44
C HIS A 92 13.52 0.24 -5.35
N LEU A 93 12.66 1.12 -4.83
CA LEU A 93 11.67 1.80 -5.65
C LEU A 93 12.37 2.81 -6.56
N THR A 94 12.09 2.73 -7.85
CA THR A 94 12.52 3.71 -8.85
C THR A 94 11.41 4.71 -9.21
N GLN A 95 10.17 4.43 -8.79
CA GLN A 95 9.01 5.26 -9.02
C GLN A 95 7.96 5.06 -7.92
N VAL A 96 7.05 6.01 -7.79
CA VAL A 96 5.85 5.93 -6.94
C VAL A 96 4.61 6.20 -7.76
N LYS A 97 3.49 5.59 -7.38
CA LYS A 97 2.16 5.97 -7.86
C LYS A 97 1.56 6.99 -6.90
N MET A 98 1.28 8.19 -7.39
CA MET A 98 0.61 9.22 -6.62
C MET A 98 -0.86 9.30 -7.03
N VAL A 99 -1.76 9.01 -6.11
CA VAL A 99 -3.20 9.22 -6.27
C VAL A 99 -3.56 10.58 -5.70
N VAL A 100 -4.16 11.41 -6.53
CA VAL A 100 -4.62 12.76 -6.22
C VAL A 100 -6.12 12.72 -5.98
N ARG A 101 -6.59 13.22 -4.84
CA ARG A 101 -8.02 13.30 -4.49
C ARG A 101 -8.37 14.70 -4.00
N GLY A 102 -9.20 15.39 -4.76
CA GLY A 102 -9.80 16.68 -4.42
C GLY A 102 -11.31 16.65 -4.60
N ALA A 103 -11.99 17.75 -4.27
CA ALA A 103 -13.46 17.83 -4.29
C ALA A 103 -14.09 17.45 -5.65
N MET A 104 -13.42 17.79 -6.75
CA MET A 104 -13.87 17.54 -8.12
C MET A 104 -12.83 16.78 -8.96
N ARG A 105 -11.79 16.24 -8.32
CA ARG A 105 -10.65 15.63 -9.02
C ARG A 105 -10.28 14.30 -8.39
N GLN A 106 -10.14 13.29 -9.23
CA GLN A 106 -9.43 12.06 -8.90
C GLN A 106 -8.53 11.66 -10.07
N SER A 107 -7.22 11.58 -9.84
CA SER A 107 -6.25 11.20 -10.87
C SER A 107 -5.11 10.38 -10.27
N THR A 108 -4.50 9.51 -11.07
CA THR A 108 -3.33 8.73 -10.68
C THR A 108 -2.16 9.09 -11.59
N LEU A 109 -1.01 9.38 -10.99
CA LEU A 109 0.22 9.72 -11.67
C LEU A 109 1.31 8.71 -11.30
N VAL A 110 2.19 8.40 -12.25
CA VAL A 110 3.42 7.62 -11.99
C VAL A 110 4.57 8.61 -11.99
N LEU A 111 5.24 8.76 -10.86
CA LEU A 111 6.31 9.74 -10.69
C LEU A 111 7.65 9.01 -10.49
N PRO A 112 8.67 9.32 -11.29
CA PRO A 112 10.01 8.76 -11.09
C PRO A 112 10.62 9.30 -9.80
N ILE A 113 11.43 8.47 -9.14
CA ILE A 113 12.33 8.89 -8.07
C ILE A 113 13.71 9.12 -8.69
N SER A 114 14.17 10.37 -8.70
CA SER A 114 15.46 10.76 -9.28
C SER A 114 16.23 11.64 -8.30
N ALA A 115 17.53 11.35 -8.12
CA ALA A 115 18.39 12.10 -7.20
C ALA A 115 17.75 12.31 -5.81
N ASP A 116 17.19 11.23 -5.24
CA ASP A 116 16.47 11.22 -3.96
C ASP A 116 15.35 12.27 -3.86
N SER A 117 14.68 12.51 -4.99
CA SER A 117 13.52 13.38 -5.04
C SER A 117 12.41 12.85 -5.95
N VAL A 118 11.17 13.24 -5.62
CA VAL A 118 9.98 13.12 -6.46
C VAL A 118 9.47 14.53 -6.73
N ASN A 119 9.55 14.97 -7.98
CA ASN A 119 9.13 16.31 -8.37
C ASN A 119 8.02 16.23 -9.41
N TYR A 120 7.01 17.09 -9.28
CA TYR A 120 5.92 17.20 -10.24
C TYR A 120 5.36 18.61 -10.27
N VAL A 121 5.10 19.12 -11.47
CA VAL A 121 4.40 20.38 -11.72
C VAL A 121 3.39 20.13 -12.83
N GLU A 122 2.14 20.49 -12.58
CA GLU A 122 1.05 20.47 -13.55
C GLU A 122 1.00 21.73 -14.42
#